data_AF-A0A923U8X2-F1
#
_entry.id   AF-A0A923U8X2-F1
#
_cell.length_a   1.000
_cell.length_b   1.000
_cell.length_c   1.000
_cell.angle_alpha   90.00
_cell.angle_beta   90.00
_cell.angle_gamma   90.00
#
_symmetry.space_group_name_H-M   'P 1'
#
loop_
_entity.id
_entity.type
_entity.pdbx_description
1 polymer ?
#
loop_
_entity_poly.entity_id
_entity_poly.type
_entity_poly.pdbx_seq_one_letter_code
_entity_poly.pdbx_strand_id
1 'polypeptide(L)' 'NFRADDVEAAVDDLNSRGVLTMIDPDDQQASDNKGIVRGNGPDIAWFRDPAGNVLSVLSSR' A
#
# COMPACT_ATOMS: atom_id res chain seq x y z
N ASN A 1 3.28 6.38 7.73
CA ASN A 1 3.50 6.17 6.29
C ASN A 1 4.98 6.04 6.01
N PHE A 2 5.34 5.08 5.17
CA PHE A 2 6.70 4.62 4.94
C PHE A 2 7.08 4.83 3.48
N ARG A 3 8.21 5.48 3.23
CA ARG A 3 8.70 5.64 1.86
C ARG A 3 9.46 4.40 1.43
N ALA A 4 9.28 3.99 0.18
CA ALA A 4 9.97 2.87 -0.44
C ALA A 4 10.46 3.27 -1.83
N ASP A 5 11.68 2.89 -2.17
CA ASP A 5 12.23 3.11 -3.51
C ASP A 5 11.56 2.18 -4.54
N ASP A 6 11.09 1.02 -4.07
CA ASP A 6 10.27 0.07 -4.83
C ASP A 6 9.02 -0.29 -3.99
N VAL A 7 7.89 0.32 -4.34
CA VAL A 7 6.60 0.08 -3.67
C VAL A 7 6.12 -1.34 -3.89
N GLU A 8 6.40 -1.93 -5.04
CA GLU A 8 5.90 -3.24 -5.40
C GLU A 8 6.63 -4.32 -4.60
N ALA A 9 7.95 -4.22 -4.49
CA ALA A 9 8.74 -5.09 -3.63
C ALA A 9 8.34 -4.95 -2.15
N ALA A 10 8.07 -3.73 -1.68
CA ALA A 10 7.63 -3.52 -0.30
C ALA A 10 6.24 -4.13 -0.03
N VAL A 11 5.33 -4.02 -0.99
CA VAL A 11 4.00 -4.67 -0.92
C VAL A 11 4.12 -6.19 -0.92
N ASP A 12 4.99 -6.76 -1.76
CA ASP A 12 5.22 -8.20 -1.79
C ASP A 12 5.81 -8.71 -0.46
N ASP A 13 6.76 -7.98 0.13
CA ASP A 13 7.33 -8.32 1.45
C ASP A 13 6.26 -8.26 2.56
N LEU A 14 5.41 -7.23 2.57
CA LEU A 14 4.29 -7.11 3.52
C LEU A 14 3.30 -8.27 3.38
N ASN A 15 2.88 -8.58 2.16
CA ASN A 15 1.95 -9.69 1.89
C ASN A 15 2.58 -11.05 2.28
N SER A 16 3.88 -11.24 2.04
CA SER A 16 4.60 -12.47 2.46
C SER A 16 4.60 -12.67 3.98
N ARG A 17 4.46 -11.59 4.74
CA ARG A 17 4.36 -11.57 6.21
C ARG A 17 2.91 -11.59 6.71
N GLY A 18 1.93 -11.74 5.81
CA GLY A 18 0.50 -11.78 6.13
C GLY A 18 -0.15 -10.40 6.33
N VAL A 19 0.51 -9.31 5.97
CA VAL A 19 -0.07 -7.96 6.00
C VAL A 19 -0.81 -7.71 4.69
N LEU A 20 -2.13 -7.56 4.75
CA LEU A 20 -2.96 -7.29 3.58
C LEU A 20 -2.86 -5.81 3.17
N THR A 21 -2.37 -5.54 1.95
CA THR A 21 -2.20 -4.19 1.39
C THR A 21 -3.31 -3.76 0.42
N MET A 22 -4.28 -4.63 0.14
CA MET A 22 -5.43 -4.37 -0.72
C MET A 22 -6.60 -3.83 0.08
N ILE A 23 -6.36 -2.78 0.86
CA ILE A 23 -7.41 -2.11 1.62
C ILE A 23 -7.60 -0.74 1.00
N ASP A 24 -8.73 -0.54 0.33
CA ASP A 24 -9.15 0.81 0.02
C ASP A 24 -9.68 1.44 1.32
N PRO A 25 -9.04 2.50 1.86
CA PRO A 25 -9.53 3.14 3.07
C PRO A 25 -10.90 3.80 2.90
N ASP A 26 -11.27 4.18 1.66
CA ASP A 26 -12.50 4.93 1.38
C ASP A 26 -13.32 4.41 0.17
N ASP A 27 -12.91 3.31 -0.47
CA ASP A 27 -13.50 2.71 -1.69
C ASP A 27 -13.55 3.68 -2.90
N GLN A 28 -12.60 4.62 -2.95
CA GLN A 28 -12.59 5.72 -3.92
C GLN A 28 -11.52 5.58 -5.01
N GLN A 29 -10.57 4.65 -4.90
CA GLN A 29 -9.47 4.55 -5.87
C GLN A 29 -9.22 3.11 -6.33
N ALA A 30 -9.33 2.92 -7.65
CA ALA A 30 -8.94 1.66 -8.28
C ALA A 30 -7.45 1.37 -8.03
N SER A 31 -7.18 0.26 -7.34
CA SER A 31 -5.86 -0.29 -7.16
C SER A 31 -5.62 -1.46 -8.12
N ASP A 32 -4.36 -1.77 -8.38
CA ASP A 32 -4.01 -2.97 -9.15
C ASP A 32 -4.28 -4.26 -8.36
N ASN A 33 -3.97 -5.40 -8.97
CA ASN A 33 -4.11 -6.73 -8.37
C ASN A 33 -3.26 -6.96 -7.10
N LYS A 34 -2.32 -6.05 -6.78
CA LYS A 34 -1.53 -6.06 -5.53
C LYS A 34 -2.04 -5.04 -4.51
N GLY A 35 -3.08 -4.25 -4.83
CA GLY A 35 -3.58 -3.18 -3.98
C GLY A 35 -2.81 -1.87 -4.10
N ILE A 36 -2.00 -1.70 -5.14
CA ILE A 36 -1.23 -0.46 -5.37
C ILE A 36 -2.05 0.49 -6.25
N VAL A 37 -2.25 1.72 -5.78
CA VAL A 37 -2.81 2.81 -6.58
C VAL A 37 -1.68 3.51 -7.33
N ARG A 38 -1.88 3.71 -8.63
CA ARG A 38 -0.88 4.25 -9.57
C ARG A 38 -1.47 5.39 -10.40
N GLY A 39 -0.62 6.30 -10.88
CA GLY A 39 -1.00 7.35 -11.85
C GLY A 39 -1.67 8.61 -11.27
N ASN A 40 -2.01 8.62 -9.97
CA ASN A 40 -2.64 9.77 -9.28
C ASN A 40 -1.70 10.42 -8.23
N GLY A 41 -0.40 10.38 -8.46
CA GLY A 41 0.62 10.78 -7.48
C GLY A 41 1.69 9.71 -7.32
N PRO A 42 2.41 9.65 -6.18
CA PRO A 42 3.32 8.55 -5.92
C PRO A 42 2.55 7.23 -5.87
N ASP A 43 3.13 6.17 -6.40
CA ASP A 43 2.63 4.81 -6.20
C ASP A 43 2.46 4.56 -4.70
N ILE A 44 1.30 4.05 -4.30
CA ILE A 44 0.92 3.95 -2.88
C ILE A 44 0.03 2.73 -2.64
N ALA A 45 0.26 2.06 -1.51
CA ALA A 45 -0.61 1.00 -1.01
C ALA A 45 -0.88 1.21 0.49
N TRP A 46 -2.10 0.91 0.93
CA TRP A 46 -2.51 1.06 2.32
C TRP A 46 -2.68 -0.29 3.00
N PHE A 47 -2.40 -0.32 4.30
CA PHE A 47 -2.62 -1.50 5.13
C PHE A 47 -3.06 -1.08 6.54
N ARG A 48 -3.56 -2.05 7.33
CA ARG A 48 -3.92 -1.85 8.73
C ARG A 48 -2.91 -2.51 9.64
N ASP A 49 -2.52 -1.81 10.69
CA ASP A 49 -1.79 -2.43 11.80
C ASP A 49 -2.77 -3.20 12.74
N PRO A 50 -2.26 -3.97 13.71
CA PRO A 50 -3.11 -4.70 14.66
C PRO A 50 -4.00 -3.80 15.55
N ALA A 51 -3.68 -2.52 15.67
CA ALA A 51 -4.50 -1.54 16.40
C ALA A 51 -5.59 -0.91 15.52
N GLY A 52 -5.66 -1.26 14.24
CA GLY A 52 -6.63 -0.76 13.28
C GLY A 52 -6.25 0.55 12.59
N ASN A 53 -5.04 1.08 12.83
CA ASN A 53 -4.54 2.29 12.19
C ASN A 53 -4.30 2.04 10.71
N VAL A 54 -4.72 2.99 9.87
CA VAL A 54 -4.41 2.98 8.44
C VAL A 54 -3.02 3.56 8.23
N LEU A 55 -2.13 2.76 7.65
CA LEU A 55 -0.77 3.13 7.27
C LEU A 55 -0.59 2.92 5.78
N SER A 56 0.40 3.57 5.19
CA SER A 56 0.75 3.36 3.79
C SER A 56 2.24 3.16 3.56
N VAL A 57 2.54 2.41 2.50
CA VAL A 57 3.82 2.45 1.79
C VAL A 57 3.65 3.25 0.52
N LEU A 58 4.58 4.14 0.21
CA LEU A 58 4.52 5.00 -0.95
C LEU A 58 5.89 5.24 -1.58
N SER A 59 5.91 5.53 -2.87
CA SER A 59 7.14 5.73 -3.62
C SER A 59 7.94 6.92 -3.09
N SER A 60 9.25 6.72 -2.91
CA SER A 60 10.23 7.78 -2.77
C SER A 60 10.22 8.67 -4.02
N ARG A 61 10.42 9.98 -3.84
CA ARG A 61 10.40 10.91 -4.98
C ARG A 61 11.63 10.76 -5.84
#